data_AF-A0A6A4H4E3-F1
#
_entry.id   AF-A0A6A4H4E3-F1
#
_cell.length_a   1.000
_cell.length_b   1.000
_cell.length_c   1.000
_cell.angle_alpha   90.00
_cell.angle_beta   90.00
_cell.angle_gamma   90.00
#
_symmetry.space_group_name_H-M   'P 1'
#
loop_
_entity.id
_entity.type
_entity.pdbx_description
1 polymer ?
#
loop_
_entity_poly.entity_id
_entity_poly.type
_entity_poly.pdbx_seq_one_letter_code
_entity_poly.pdbx_strand_id
1 'polypeptide(L)'
;DSLALLVRAQNTGIILRRDWGDGIDEKIIYECFEVTLPVSDVMSTKNKLVTSFPGPVIHFPAETFDSKYFQNEFATFLAEMNDEDNDEDSEDEGRRRKSGLPAAHPGETQDPVFITSLLAGIMHGLEGRGENVTRINMRVADDVLLKGLDKTPWRRSALWLAIVLRVAIQTTLLREDPTLQLYKQFMVFLHRFVLSLTLGEKFDSDILFTMQAKMCRRLAKLGDDVAEFL
;
A
#
# COMPACT_ATOMS: atom_id res chain seq x y z
N ASP A 1 -10.13 13.74 -7.47
CA ASP A 1 -8.75 13.87 -6.94
C ASP A 1 -8.40 12.72 -6.01
N SER A 2 -7.11 12.38 -5.88
CA SER A 2 -6.63 11.32 -4.98
C SER A 2 -5.29 11.63 -4.33
N LEU A 3 -5.16 11.33 -3.04
CA LEU A 3 -3.94 11.44 -2.26
C LEU A 3 -3.58 10.06 -1.69
N ALA A 4 -2.34 9.62 -1.90
CA ALA A 4 -1.84 8.36 -1.37
C ALA A 4 -0.74 8.63 -0.35
N LEU A 5 -0.88 8.08 0.86
CA LEU A 5 0.02 8.28 2.00
C LEU A 5 0.53 6.94 2.49
N LEU A 6 1.77 6.94 2.98
CA LEU A 6 2.39 5.80 3.64
C LEU A 6 2.70 6.20 5.08
N VAL A 7 2.04 5.56 6.04
CA VAL A 7 2.36 5.64 7.46
C VAL A 7 3.33 4.52 7.77
N ARG A 8 4.62 4.84 7.86
CA ARG A 8 5.70 3.85 7.89
C ARG A 8 5.72 3.05 9.18
N ALA A 9 5.73 3.71 10.32
CA ALA A 9 5.69 3.02 11.61
C ALA A 9 4.51 2.03 11.66
N GLN A 10 3.29 2.49 11.34
CA GLN A 10 2.10 1.62 11.37
C GLN A 10 1.95 0.66 10.18
N ASN A 11 2.96 0.46 9.33
CA ASN A 11 2.91 -0.44 8.16
C ASN A 11 1.63 -0.27 7.30
N THR A 12 1.12 0.96 7.18
CA THR A 12 -0.20 1.21 6.58
C THR A 12 -0.13 2.15 5.38
N GLY A 13 -0.79 1.74 4.30
CA GLY A 13 -1.11 2.58 3.16
C GLY A 13 -2.49 3.19 3.34
N ILE A 14 -2.59 4.51 3.13
CA ILE A 14 -3.86 5.24 3.12
C ILE A 14 -4.04 5.85 1.73
N ILE A 15 -5.23 5.74 1.17
CA ILE A 15 -5.64 6.47 -0.03
C ILE A 15 -6.90 7.25 0.30
N LEU A 16 -6.81 8.57 0.17
CA LEU A 16 -7.93 9.49 0.23
C LEU A 16 -8.35 9.84 -1.19
N ARG A 17 -9.66 9.79 -1.47
CA ARG A 17 -10.21 10.17 -2.77
C ARG A 17 -11.36 11.12 -2.55
N ARG A 18 -11.41 12.17 -3.36
CA ARG A 18 -12.54 13.08 -3.40
C ARG A 18 -13.44 12.69 -4.55
N ASP A 19 -14.65 12.25 -4.22
CA ASP A 19 -15.72 11.97 -5.15
C ASP A 19 -16.64 13.19 -5.21
N TRP A 20 -16.56 13.89 -6.34
CA TRP A 20 -17.28 15.14 -6.56
C TRP A 20 -18.79 14.92 -6.79
N GLY A 21 -19.22 13.69 -7.12
CA GLY A 21 -20.62 13.34 -7.36
C GLY A 21 -21.36 14.32 -8.30
N ASP A 22 -22.65 14.54 -8.03
CA ASP A 22 -23.51 15.54 -8.70
C ASP A 22 -23.46 16.93 -8.00
N GLY A 23 -22.44 17.19 -7.18
CA GLY A 23 -22.20 18.48 -6.51
C GLY A 23 -22.92 18.71 -5.16
N ILE A 24 -23.95 17.91 -4.83
CA ILE A 24 -24.64 17.97 -3.51
C ILE A 24 -24.19 16.83 -2.59
N ASP A 25 -23.80 15.68 -3.16
CA ASP A 25 -23.39 14.47 -2.44
C ASP A 25 -21.88 14.27 -2.45
N GLU A 26 -21.13 15.36 -2.28
CA GLU A 26 -19.67 15.30 -2.31
C GLU A 26 -19.11 14.51 -1.11
N LYS A 27 -18.24 13.54 -1.41
CA LYS A 27 -17.73 12.58 -0.41
C LYS A 27 -16.23 12.43 -0.49
N ILE A 28 -15.64 12.18 0.67
CA ILE A 28 -14.28 11.67 0.77
C ILE A 28 -14.34 10.18 1.01
N ILE A 29 -13.63 9.42 0.18
CA ILE A 29 -13.44 7.98 0.32
C ILE A 29 -12.06 7.76 0.94
N TYR A 30 -12.05 7.24 2.15
CA TYR A 30 -10.89 6.77 2.87
C TYR A 30 -10.72 5.26 2.64
N GLU A 31 -9.61 4.88 2.04
CA GLU A 31 -9.19 3.50 1.83
C GLU A 31 -7.93 3.26 2.66
N CYS A 32 -7.87 2.19 3.45
CA CYS A 32 -6.64 1.80 4.15
C CYS A 32 -6.30 0.33 3.91
N PHE A 33 -5.02 0.00 4.01
CA PHE A 33 -4.54 -1.38 3.88
C PHE A 33 -3.14 -1.56 4.47
N GLU A 34 -2.87 -2.77 4.92
CA GLU A 34 -1.56 -3.20 5.38
C GLU A 34 -0.57 -3.31 4.19
N VAL A 35 0.63 -2.76 4.33
CA VAL A 35 1.64 -2.72 3.25
C VAL A 35 2.45 -4.01 3.18
N THR A 36 2.85 -4.53 4.34
CA THR A 36 3.67 -5.73 4.50
C THR A 36 2.90 -6.76 5.32
N LEU A 37 2.85 -8.01 4.88
CA LEU A 37 2.14 -9.04 5.63
C LEU A 37 2.95 -9.57 6.83
N PRO A 38 2.26 -10.14 7.85
CA PRO A 38 2.92 -10.78 8.99
C PRO A 38 3.89 -11.88 8.57
N VAL A 39 4.99 -12.04 9.31
CA VAL A 39 6.03 -13.06 9.03
C VAL A 39 5.41 -14.47 9.00
N SER A 40 4.47 -14.76 9.88
CA SER A 40 3.76 -16.06 9.95
C SER A 40 3.10 -16.40 8.62
N ASP A 41 2.49 -15.42 7.97
CA ASP A 41 1.71 -15.61 6.75
C ASP A 41 2.66 -15.80 5.57
N VAL A 42 3.77 -15.06 5.54
CA VAL A 42 4.83 -15.25 4.55
C VAL A 42 5.46 -16.63 4.67
N MET A 43 5.83 -17.05 5.88
CA MET A 43 6.53 -18.32 6.12
C MET A 43 5.63 -19.55 5.96
N SER A 44 4.32 -19.43 6.21
CA SER A 44 3.36 -20.52 6.01
C SER A 44 2.95 -20.71 4.54
N THR A 45 3.16 -19.70 3.69
CA THR A 45 2.77 -19.76 2.29
C THR A 45 3.82 -20.46 1.44
N LYS A 46 3.45 -21.58 0.81
CA LYS A 46 4.34 -22.36 -0.08
C LYS A 46 4.72 -21.62 -1.38
N ASN A 47 3.94 -20.61 -1.77
CA ASN A 47 4.06 -19.87 -3.03
C ASN A 47 3.94 -18.35 -2.76
N LYS A 48 3.42 -17.57 -3.72
CA LYS A 48 3.15 -16.15 -3.53
C LYS A 48 1.89 -15.93 -2.70
N LEU A 49 1.94 -14.98 -1.78
CA LEU A 49 0.80 -14.48 -1.04
C LEU A 49 -0.17 -13.77 -2.00
N VAL A 50 -1.46 -14.05 -1.85
CA VAL A 50 -2.51 -13.35 -2.59
C VAL A 50 -3.22 -12.45 -1.60
N THR A 51 -3.09 -11.15 -1.80
CA THR A 51 -3.68 -10.12 -0.94
C THR A 51 -4.68 -9.30 -1.72
N SER A 52 -5.80 -8.97 -1.10
CA SER A 52 -6.83 -8.10 -1.67
C SER A 52 -6.63 -6.66 -1.18
N PHE A 53 -6.68 -5.70 -2.11
CA PHE A 53 -6.56 -4.27 -1.83
C PHE A 53 -7.70 -3.49 -2.49
N PRO A 54 -8.15 -2.35 -1.93
CA PRO A 54 -7.85 -1.88 -0.57
C PRO A 54 -8.55 -2.75 0.49
N GLY A 55 -8.18 -2.55 1.76
CA GLY A 55 -8.77 -3.24 2.90
C GLY A 55 -10.13 -2.61 3.26
N PRO A 56 -10.29 -2.01 4.45
CA PRO A 56 -11.45 -1.20 4.79
C PRO A 56 -11.58 0.04 3.89
N VAL A 57 -12.81 0.33 3.49
CA VAL A 57 -13.15 1.55 2.75
C VAL A 57 -14.33 2.22 3.42
N ILE A 58 -14.17 3.50 3.74
CA ILE A 58 -15.15 4.32 4.46
C ILE A 58 -15.33 5.60 3.67
N HIS A 59 -16.57 5.99 3.38
CA HIS A 59 -16.86 7.32 2.87
C HIS A 59 -17.49 8.20 3.94
N PHE A 60 -17.20 9.50 3.91
CA PHE A 60 -17.75 10.51 4.80
C PHE A 60 -17.92 11.85 4.06
N PRO A 61 -18.73 12.80 4.59
CA PRO A 61 -19.02 14.06 3.91
C PRO A 61 -17.75 14.90 3.65
N ALA A 62 -17.64 15.49 2.46
CA ALA A 62 -16.50 16.36 2.13
C ALA A 62 -16.45 17.64 2.98
N GLU A 63 -17.60 18.13 3.43
CA GLU A 63 -17.69 19.27 4.36
C GLU A 63 -16.89 19.02 5.66
N THR A 64 -16.94 17.80 6.19
CA THR A 64 -16.17 17.38 7.36
C THR A 64 -14.67 17.43 7.06
N PHE A 65 -14.26 16.96 5.88
CA PHE A 65 -12.87 16.96 5.46
C PHE A 65 -12.33 18.36 5.17
N ASP A 66 -13.16 19.28 4.67
CA ASP A 66 -12.75 20.65 4.31
C ASP A 66 -12.63 21.57 5.53
N SER A 67 -13.14 21.13 6.69
CA SER A 67 -12.88 21.79 7.95
C SER A 67 -11.38 21.82 8.25
N LYS A 68 -10.81 23.04 8.34
CA LYS A 68 -9.40 23.23 8.73
C LYS A 68 -9.06 22.58 10.07
N TYR A 69 -10.02 22.53 10.99
CA TYR A 69 -9.85 21.85 12.27
C TYR A 69 -9.60 20.35 12.05
N PHE A 70 -10.47 19.70 11.27
CA PHE A 70 -10.31 18.29 10.94
C PHE A 70 -9.00 18.02 10.21
N GLN A 71 -8.65 18.82 9.20
CA GLN A 71 -7.40 18.63 8.44
C GLN A 71 -6.16 18.74 9.33
N ASN A 72 -6.13 19.70 10.25
CA ASN A 72 -5.02 19.87 11.18
C ASN A 72 -4.90 18.68 12.14
N GLU A 73 -6.01 18.27 12.77
CA GLU A 73 -6.01 17.13 13.69
C GLU A 73 -5.66 15.83 12.97
N PHE A 74 -6.24 15.60 11.79
CA PHE A 74 -5.97 14.43 10.97
C PHE A 74 -4.51 14.38 10.51
N ALA A 75 -3.94 15.50 10.06
CA ALA A 75 -2.54 15.59 9.66
C ALA A 75 -1.60 15.38 10.86
N THR A 76 -1.94 15.96 12.02
CA THR A 76 -1.16 15.81 13.27
C THR A 76 -1.17 14.34 13.71
N PHE A 77 -2.35 13.72 13.76
CA PHE A 77 -2.49 12.30 14.09
C PHE A 77 -1.67 11.41 13.15
N LEU A 78 -1.74 11.64 11.82
CA LEU A 78 -0.97 10.85 10.87
C LEU A 78 0.55 11.08 10.99
N ALA A 79 0.98 12.30 11.33
CA ALA A 79 2.38 12.60 11.56
C ALA A 79 2.90 11.90 12.81
N GLU A 80 2.16 11.98 13.92
CA GLU A 80 2.47 11.27 15.17
C GLU A 80 2.55 9.76 14.94
N MET A 81 1.53 9.17 14.30
CA MET A 81 1.52 7.74 13.97
C MET A 81 2.63 7.32 12.99
N ASN A 82 3.19 8.25 12.21
CA ASN A 82 4.30 7.94 11.31
C ASN A 82 5.67 8.01 12.01
N ASP A 83 5.78 8.82 13.06
CA ASP A 83 7.01 9.07 13.81
C ASP A 83 7.10 8.26 15.11
N GLU A 84 5.97 7.72 15.60
CA GLU A 84 5.93 6.70 16.65
C GLU A 84 6.55 5.40 16.13
N ASP A 85 7.88 5.34 16.09
CA ASP A 85 8.61 4.08 16.27
C ASP A 85 8.20 3.57 17.64
N ASN A 86 7.14 2.77 17.69
CA ASN A 86 6.64 2.23 18.94
C ASN A 86 7.76 1.41 19.57
N ASP A 87 8.41 1.97 20.57
CA ASP A 87 9.19 1.29 21.61
C ASP A 87 8.37 0.17 22.32
N GLU A 88 7.12 -0.06 21.90
CA GLU A 88 6.24 -1.18 22.26
C GLU A 88 6.77 -2.56 21.87
N ASP A 89 7.81 -2.68 21.02
CA ASP A 89 8.55 -3.94 20.88
C ASP A 89 9.02 -4.45 22.26
N SER A 90 9.27 -3.55 23.21
CA SER A 90 9.62 -3.89 24.60
C SER A 90 8.41 -4.17 25.51
N GLU A 91 7.28 -3.49 25.30
CA GLU A 91 6.08 -3.63 26.15
C GLU A 91 5.17 -4.79 25.73
N ASP A 92 5.04 -5.03 24.43
CA ASP A 92 4.24 -6.12 23.88
C ASP A 92 4.95 -7.48 24.02
N GLU A 93 6.29 -7.51 23.97
CA GLU A 93 7.07 -8.64 24.48
C GLU A 93 6.79 -8.91 25.96
N GLY A 94 6.67 -7.84 26.77
CA GLY A 94 6.33 -7.93 28.19
C GLY A 94 4.93 -8.48 28.45
N ARG A 95 3.94 -8.09 27.64
CA ARG A 95 2.56 -8.62 27.69
C ARG A 95 2.49 -10.07 27.19
N ARG A 96 3.11 -10.39 26.05
CA ARG A 96 3.17 -11.76 25.50
C ARG A 96 3.85 -12.74 26.47
N ARG A 97 4.95 -12.32 27.12
CA ARG A 97 5.62 -13.11 28.18
C ARG A 97 4.71 -13.33 29.39
N LYS A 98 3.93 -12.32 29.80
CA LYS A 98 2.97 -12.44 30.93
C LYS A 98 1.74 -13.29 30.58
N SER A 99 1.35 -13.37 29.32
CA SER A 99 0.21 -14.19 28.85
C SER A 99 0.60 -15.60 28.39
N GLY A 100 1.88 -15.99 28.51
CA GLY A 100 2.37 -17.29 28.07
C GLY A 100 2.41 -17.47 26.54
N LEU A 101 2.29 -16.37 25.79
CA LEU A 101 2.48 -16.37 24.34
C LEU A 101 3.99 -16.40 24.04
N PRO A 102 4.42 -17.09 22.98
CA PRO A 102 5.82 -17.03 22.55
C PRO A 102 6.23 -15.57 22.29
N ALA A 103 7.49 -15.24 22.60
CA ALA A 103 8.03 -13.91 22.31
C ALA A 103 7.87 -13.60 20.82
N ALA A 104 7.65 -12.31 20.51
CA ALA A 104 7.61 -11.86 19.13
C ALA A 104 8.89 -12.30 18.40
N HIS A 105 8.74 -12.76 17.16
CA HIS A 105 9.92 -13.06 16.38
C HIS A 105 10.66 -11.76 16.09
N PRO A 106 12.00 -11.68 16.24
CA PRO A 106 12.74 -10.48 15.90
C PRO A 106 12.43 -10.03 14.46
N GLY A 107 11.77 -8.88 14.29
CA GLY A 107 11.33 -8.35 13.00
C GLY A 107 9.96 -8.84 12.49
N GLU A 108 9.06 -9.18 13.41
CA GLU A 108 7.62 -9.23 13.16
C GLU A 108 7.14 -7.87 12.61
N THR A 109 6.16 -7.89 11.70
CA THR A 109 5.63 -6.64 11.14
C THR A 109 4.74 -5.96 12.19
N GLN A 110 4.84 -4.64 12.33
CA GLN A 110 3.95 -3.89 13.22
C GLN A 110 2.49 -4.07 12.82
N ASP A 111 1.64 -4.35 13.81
CA ASP A 111 0.21 -4.52 13.63
C ASP A 111 -0.44 -3.16 13.27
N PRO A 112 -1.05 -3.00 12.08
CA PRO A 112 -1.61 -1.73 11.64
C PRO A 112 -2.92 -1.35 12.35
N VAL A 113 -3.29 -1.98 13.48
CA VAL A 113 -4.56 -1.79 14.21
C VAL A 113 -4.89 -0.31 14.49
N PHE A 114 -3.90 0.54 14.77
CA PHE A 114 -4.15 1.96 15.03
C PHE A 114 -4.74 2.69 13.81
N ILE A 115 -4.29 2.38 12.59
CA ILE A 115 -4.82 3.02 11.37
C ILE A 115 -6.00 2.24 10.80
N THR A 116 -5.95 0.92 10.84
CA THR A 116 -6.97 0.06 10.24
C THR A 116 -8.23 -0.08 11.09
N SER A 117 -8.12 0.09 12.42
CA SER A 117 -9.24 -0.07 13.36
C SER A 117 -9.55 1.22 14.10
N LEU A 118 -8.59 1.86 14.77
CA LEU A 118 -8.86 3.09 15.54
C LEU A 118 -9.24 4.25 14.62
N LEU A 119 -8.41 4.58 13.63
CA LEU A 119 -8.73 5.66 12.68
C LEU A 119 -9.98 5.35 11.87
N ALA A 120 -10.17 4.09 11.47
CA ALA A 120 -11.41 3.63 10.83
C ALA A 120 -12.64 3.87 11.74
N GLY A 121 -12.53 3.59 13.03
CA GLY A 121 -13.56 3.87 14.03
C GLY A 121 -13.86 5.37 14.18
N ILE A 122 -12.82 6.21 14.19
CA ILE A 122 -12.98 7.68 14.20
C ILE A 122 -13.74 8.13 12.95
N MET A 123 -13.37 7.64 11.77
CA MET A 123 -14.06 7.97 10.52
C MET A 123 -15.53 7.54 10.55
N HIS A 124 -15.85 6.37 11.12
CA HIS A 124 -17.23 5.94 11.33
C HIS A 124 -18.01 6.85 12.29
N GLY A 125 -17.35 7.38 13.33
CA GLY A 125 -17.94 8.34 14.25
C GLY A 125 -18.28 9.70 13.60
N LEU A 126 -17.56 10.07 12.55
CA LEU A 126 -17.76 11.29 11.76
C LEU A 126 -18.79 11.11 10.64
N GLU A 127 -19.86 10.36 10.92
CA GLU A 127 -20.90 9.97 9.96
C GLU A 127 -20.41 9.08 8.80
N GLY A 128 -19.21 8.52 8.94
CA GLY A 128 -18.62 7.66 7.92
C GLY A 128 -19.34 6.31 7.80
N ARG A 129 -19.55 5.87 6.56
CA ARG A 129 -20.17 4.56 6.27
C ARG A 129 -19.22 3.67 5.48
N GLY A 130 -19.24 2.39 5.83
CA GLY A 130 -18.44 1.39 5.15
C GLY A 130 -18.98 1.16 3.74
N GLU A 131 -18.09 1.05 2.78
CA GLU A 131 -18.43 0.84 1.38
C GLU A 131 -17.78 -0.42 0.83
N ASN A 132 -18.54 -1.19 0.04
CA ASN A 132 -18.02 -2.36 -0.62
C ASN A 132 -17.53 -1.98 -2.02
N VAL A 133 -16.23 -1.72 -2.14
CA VAL A 133 -15.59 -1.38 -3.42
C VAL A 133 -15.05 -2.62 -4.13
N THR A 134 -14.85 -2.50 -5.44
CA THR A 134 -14.12 -3.52 -6.21
C THR A 134 -12.68 -3.59 -5.73
N ARG A 135 -12.32 -4.72 -5.13
CA ARG A 135 -10.95 -4.99 -4.66
C ARG A 135 -10.12 -5.65 -5.75
N ILE A 136 -8.87 -5.24 -5.85
CA ILE A 136 -7.86 -5.87 -6.69
C ILE A 136 -7.16 -6.99 -5.91
N ASN A 137 -6.87 -8.09 -6.58
CA ASN A 137 -6.07 -9.17 -6.02
C ASN A 137 -4.64 -9.08 -6.54
N MET A 138 -3.69 -8.92 -5.62
CA MET A 138 -2.28 -8.80 -5.93
C MET A 138 -1.52 -10.02 -5.40
N ARG A 139 -0.63 -10.55 -6.25
CA ARG A 139 0.34 -11.56 -5.83
C ARG A 139 1.58 -10.87 -5.28
N VAL A 140 1.72 -10.89 -3.96
CA VAL A 140 2.86 -10.35 -3.24
C VAL A 140 3.92 -11.47 -3.14
N ALA A 141 5.12 -11.16 -3.61
CA ALA A 141 6.28 -12.01 -3.42
C ALA A 141 7.12 -11.35 -2.32
N ASP A 142 6.79 -11.70 -1.08
CA ASP A 142 7.60 -11.36 0.09
C ASP A 142 8.48 -12.57 0.44
N ASP A 143 9.74 -12.32 0.76
CA ASP A 143 10.71 -13.35 1.14
C ASP A 143 11.33 -12.91 2.47
N VAL A 144 11.20 -13.75 3.50
CA VAL A 144 11.77 -13.53 4.82
C VAL A 144 13.00 -14.41 4.95
N LEU A 145 14.18 -13.82 4.80
CA LEU A 145 15.45 -14.53 5.06
C LEU A 145 15.88 -14.32 6.51
N LEU A 146 15.65 -15.34 7.35
CA LEU A 146 16.13 -15.35 8.73
C LEU A 146 17.55 -15.95 8.79
N LYS A 147 18.55 -15.13 9.12
CA LYS A 147 19.94 -15.60 9.31
C LYS A 147 20.36 -15.44 10.77
N GLY A 148 20.22 -16.51 11.54
CA GLY A 148 20.52 -16.54 12.98
C GLY A 148 19.31 -16.09 13.83
N LEU A 149 19.39 -16.35 15.14
CA LEU A 149 18.28 -16.14 16.08
C LEU A 149 17.94 -14.65 16.31
N ASP A 150 18.91 -13.74 16.12
CA ASP A 150 18.85 -12.35 16.61
C ASP A 150 18.89 -11.28 15.50
N LYS A 151 18.47 -11.61 14.27
CA LYS A 151 18.56 -10.66 13.14
C LYS A 151 17.20 -10.41 12.50
N THR A 152 16.88 -9.12 12.34
CA THR A 152 15.76 -8.65 11.52
C THR A 152 15.79 -9.35 10.17
N PRO A 153 14.70 -9.98 9.73
CA PRO A 153 14.66 -10.68 8.46
C PRO A 153 14.94 -9.69 7.35
N TRP A 154 15.82 -10.05 6.42
CA TRP A 154 16.04 -9.21 5.25
C TRP A 154 14.75 -9.22 4.41
N ARG A 155 14.07 -8.08 4.36
CA ARG A 155 12.94 -7.82 3.47
C ARG A 155 13.36 -6.83 2.39
N ARG A 156 12.78 -6.93 1.20
CA ARG A 156 13.04 -5.98 0.11
C ARG A 156 12.42 -4.61 0.45
N SER A 157 13.17 -3.78 1.18
CA SER A 157 12.74 -2.51 1.80
C SER A 157 12.30 -1.41 0.82
N ALA A 158 12.64 -1.49 -0.46
CA ALA A 158 12.34 -0.44 -1.44
C ALA A 158 10.87 -0.42 -1.95
N LEU A 159 9.94 -1.19 -1.35
CA LEU A 159 8.60 -1.43 -1.91
C LEU A 159 7.44 -0.78 -1.16
N TRP A 160 7.66 -0.07 -0.06
CA TRP A 160 6.55 0.46 0.76
C TRP A 160 5.77 1.53 -0.01
N LEU A 161 6.48 2.52 -0.55
CA LEU A 161 5.91 3.53 -1.45
C LEU A 161 5.43 2.92 -2.76
N ALA A 162 6.15 1.92 -3.29
CA ALA A 162 5.81 1.33 -4.57
C ALA A 162 4.52 0.49 -4.49
N ILE A 163 4.26 -0.21 -3.39
CA ILE A 163 3.01 -0.94 -3.16
C ILE A 163 1.87 0.06 -3.03
N VAL A 164 2.00 1.07 -2.16
CA VAL A 164 0.98 2.10 -1.98
C VAL A 164 0.66 2.81 -3.30
N LEU A 165 1.68 3.26 -4.02
CA LEU A 165 1.51 3.91 -5.32
C LEU A 165 0.92 2.95 -6.36
N ARG A 166 1.34 1.68 -6.37
CA ARG A 166 0.81 0.69 -7.31
C ARG A 166 -0.65 0.39 -7.03
N VAL A 167 -1.05 0.22 -5.77
CA VAL A 167 -2.45 0.05 -5.37
C VAL A 167 -3.22 1.30 -5.78
N ALA A 168 -2.75 2.49 -5.42
CA ALA A 168 -3.40 3.75 -5.76
C ALA A 168 -3.61 3.93 -7.27
N ILE A 169 -2.58 3.74 -8.08
CA ILE A 169 -2.68 3.83 -9.55
C ILE A 169 -3.62 2.76 -10.09
N GLN A 170 -3.48 1.50 -9.65
CA GLN A 170 -4.29 0.40 -10.17
C GLN A 170 -5.77 0.56 -9.82
N THR A 171 -6.10 0.93 -8.58
CA THR A 171 -7.49 1.12 -8.16
C THR A 171 -8.09 2.41 -8.72
N THR A 172 -7.28 3.45 -8.98
CA THR A 172 -7.75 4.64 -9.71
C THR A 172 -8.09 4.30 -11.15
N LEU A 173 -7.16 3.65 -11.87
CA LEU A 173 -7.38 3.31 -13.27
C LEU A 173 -8.46 2.23 -13.45
N LEU A 174 -8.69 1.38 -12.46
CA LEU A 174 -9.79 0.41 -12.49
C LEU A 174 -11.17 1.10 -12.43
N ARG A 175 -11.28 2.25 -11.77
CA ARG A 175 -12.54 3.02 -11.72
C ARG A 175 -12.88 3.62 -13.09
N GLU A 176 -11.87 3.99 -13.87
CA GLU A 176 -12.01 4.51 -15.24
C GLU A 176 -12.15 3.40 -16.29
N ASP A 177 -11.36 2.32 -16.14
CA ASP A 177 -11.32 1.18 -17.06
C ASP A 177 -11.41 -0.15 -16.27
N PRO A 178 -12.61 -0.78 -16.24
CA PRO A 178 -12.82 -2.06 -15.57
C PRO A 178 -11.97 -3.22 -16.12
N THR A 179 -11.43 -3.11 -17.34
CA THR A 179 -10.69 -4.20 -18.00
C THR A 179 -9.21 -4.28 -17.57
N LEU A 180 -8.73 -3.29 -16.80
CA LEU A 180 -7.32 -3.12 -16.41
C LEU A 180 -6.35 -2.94 -17.59
N GLN A 181 -6.84 -2.72 -18.82
CA GLN A 181 -5.98 -2.51 -19.99
C GLN A 181 -5.21 -1.19 -19.83
N LEU A 182 -5.89 -0.12 -19.42
CA LEU A 182 -5.28 1.19 -19.19
C LEU A 182 -4.16 1.11 -18.15
N TYR A 183 -4.37 0.37 -17.06
CA TYR A 183 -3.33 0.12 -16.06
C TYR A 183 -2.11 -0.64 -16.63
N LYS A 184 -2.35 -1.67 -17.45
CA LYS A 184 -1.26 -2.45 -18.05
C LYS A 184 -0.45 -1.61 -19.04
N GLN A 185 -1.13 -0.80 -19.88
CA GLN A 185 -0.49 0.13 -20.81
C GLN A 185 0.31 1.20 -20.07
N PHE A 186 -0.28 1.83 -19.04
CA PHE A 186 0.42 2.78 -18.17
C PHE A 186 1.66 2.17 -17.53
N MET A 187 1.59 0.92 -17.08
CA MET A 187 2.76 0.23 -16.52
C MET A 187 3.88 0.05 -17.56
N VAL A 188 3.56 -0.25 -18.82
CA VAL A 188 4.58 -0.31 -19.89
C VAL A 188 5.18 1.07 -20.14
N PHE A 189 4.34 2.10 -20.25
CA PHE A 189 4.78 3.49 -20.39
C PHE A 189 5.75 3.88 -19.26
N LEU A 190 5.39 3.60 -18.01
CA LEU A 190 6.23 3.89 -16.84
C LEU A 190 7.57 3.16 -16.89
N HIS A 191 7.58 1.87 -17.28
CA HIS A 191 8.85 1.12 -17.41
C HIS A 191 9.72 1.69 -18.52
N ARG A 192 9.13 2.05 -19.67
CA ARG A 192 9.83 2.71 -20.77
C ARG A 192 10.41 4.06 -20.33
N PHE A 193 9.62 4.87 -19.63
CA PHE A 193 10.04 6.16 -19.11
C PHE A 193 11.22 6.01 -18.14
N VAL A 194 11.12 5.13 -17.14
CA VAL A 194 12.21 4.85 -16.20
C VAL A 194 13.46 4.36 -16.94
N LEU A 195 13.31 3.44 -17.89
CA LEU A 195 14.44 2.96 -18.70
C LEU A 195 15.09 4.11 -19.49
N SER A 196 14.31 5.04 -20.04
CA SER A 196 14.84 6.19 -20.78
C SER A 196 15.67 7.13 -19.89
N LEU A 197 15.27 7.30 -18.62
CA LEU A 197 16.05 8.08 -17.65
C LEU A 197 17.40 7.43 -17.35
N THR A 198 17.46 6.09 -17.37
CA THR A 198 18.72 5.36 -17.12
C THR A 198 19.74 5.49 -18.25
N LEU A 199 19.33 5.90 -19.46
CA LEU A 199 20.24 6.02 -20.62
C LEU A 199 21.28 7.14 -20.44
N GLY A 200 21.00 8.14 -19.59
CA GLY A 200 21.94 9.20 -19.26
C GLY A 200 22.88 8.87 -18.09
N GLU A 201 22.68 7.72 -17.44
CA GLU A 201 23.33 7.36 -16.18
C GLU A 201 24.20 6.10 -16.35
N LYS A 202 25.19 5.93 -15.45
CA LYS A 202 26.07 4.76 -15.47
C LYS A 202 25.48 3.63 -14.63
N PHE A 203 24.56 2.86 -15.22
CA PHE A 203 24.07 1.61 -14.64
C PHE A 203 24.81 0.39 -15.19
N ASP A 204 24.95 -0.64 -14.36
CA ASP A 204 25.52 -1.92 -14.79
C ASP A 204 24.66 -2.56 -15.89
N SER A 205 25.34 -3.20 -16.86
CA SER A 205 24.68 -3.85 -18.00
C SER A 205 23.62 -4.87 -17.58
N ASP A 206 23.85 -5.59 -16.48
CA ASP A 206 22.91 -6.59 -15.97
C ASP A 206 21.59 -5.97 -15.47
N ILE A 207 21.67 -4.78 -14.89
CA ILE A 207 20.50 -4.02 -14.42
C ILE A 207 19.70 -3.54 -15.62
N LEU A 208 20.36 -2.94 -16.61
CA LEU A 208 19.74 -2.47 -17.85
C LEU A 208 19.07 -3.62 -18.62
N PHE A 209 19.77 -4.76 -18.75
CA PHE A 209 19.21 -5.97 -19.34
C PHE A 209 17.97 -6.45 -18.59
N THR A 210 18.02 -6.47 -17.25
CA THR A 210 16.88 -6.88 -16.43
C THR A 210 15.67 -5.95 -16.59
N MET A 211 15.90 -4.63 -16.65
CA MET A 211 14.86 -3.63 -16.89
C MET A 211 14.22 -3.82 -18.27
N GLN A 212 15.04 -3.92 -19.32
CA GLN A 212 14.59 -4.17 -20.69
C GLN A 212 13.79 -5.48 -20.78
N ALA A 213 14.30 -6.57 -20.23
CA ALA A 213 13.63 -7.87 -20.25
C ALA A 213 12.28 -7.83 -19.52
N LYS A 214 12.16 -7.07 -18.41
CA LYS A 214 10.88 -6.86 -17.74
C LYS A 214 9.89 -6.07 -18.60
N MET A 215 10.35 -5.02 -19.28
CA MET A 215 9.53 -4.23 -20.20
C MET A 215 9.04 -5.08 -21.37
N CYS A 216 9.93 -5.77 -22.09
CA CYS A 216 9.57 -6.63 -23.22
C CYS A 216 8.57 -7.73 -22.83
N ARG A 217 8.74 -8.36 -21.65
CA ARG A 217 7.76 -9.35 -21.15
C ARG A 217 6.39 -8.75 -20.85
N ARG A 218 6.31 -7.47 -20.45
CA ARG A 218 5.02 -6.80 -20.23
C ARG A 218 4.36 -6.45 -21.56
N LEU A 219 5.13 -5.97 -22.53
CA LEU A 219 4.66 -5.68 -23.89
C LEU A 219 4.12 -6.95 -24.56
N ALA A 220 4.88 -8.06 -24.50
CA ALA A 220 4.44 -9.35 -25.03
C ALA A 220 3.16 -9.89 -24.37
N LYS A 221 2.87 -9.50 -23.13
CA LYS A 221 1.61 -9.87 -22.43
C LYS A 221 0.42 -9.01 -22.82
N LEU A 222 0.66 -7.81 -23.34
CA LEU A 222 -0.38 -6.93 -23.87
C LEU A 222 -0.78 -7.38 -25.29
N GLY A 223 0.16 -7.92 -26.08
CA GLY A 223 -0.15 -8.45 -27.40
C GLY A 223 -0.76 -7.39 -28.31
N ASP A 224 -1.96 -7.64 -28.84
CA ASP A 224 -2.67 -6.72 -29.73
C ASP A 224 -3.33 -5.54 -29.00
N ASP A 225 -3.39 -5.58 -27.66
CA ASP A 225 -3.91 -4.48 -26.82
C ASP A 225 -2.87 -3.36 -26.58
N VAL A 226 -1.75 -3.36 -27.29
CA VAL A 226 -0.72 -2.33 -27.17
C VAL A 226 -1.18 -1.06 -27.88
N ALA A 227 -1.31 0.03 -27.11
CA ALA A 227 -1.64 1.33 -27.69
C ALA A 227 -0.50 1.86 -28.57
N GLU A 228 -0.84 2.50 -29.70
CA GLU A 228 0.13 2.96 -30.71
C GLU A 228 1.18 3.96 -30.20
N PHE A 229 0.94 4.62 -29.07
CA PHE A 229 1.86 5.60 -28.48
C PHE A 229 2.99 4.99 -27.63
N LEU A 230 2.93 3.68 -27.33
CA LEU A 230 3.90 2.95 -26.49
C LEU A 230 5.14 2.51 -27.27
#